data_AF-A0A7C8ZK39-F1
#
_entry.id   AF-A0A7C8ZK39-F1
#
_cell.length_a   1.000
_cell.length_b   1.000
_cell.length_c   1.000
_cell.angle_alpha   90.00
_cell.angle_beta   90.00
_cell.angle_gamma   90.00
#
_symmetry.space_group_name_H-M   'P 1'
#
loop_
_entity.id
_entity.type
_entity.pdbx_description
1 polymer ?
#
loop_
_entity_poly.entity_id
_entity_poly.type
_entity_poly.pdbx_seq_one_letter_code
_entity_poly.pdbx_strand_id
1 'polypeptide(L)'
;FNAARNAVSADRETLIEEVAETIEKDLILLGATAVEDKLQRGVPECIDKLAQAGIKIWVLTGDKMETAINIGFACSLLRQGMQQIMINLDTPEIRTLEKLDDKKAITKASKECVLKQINDGKAQLAASGAGSEAFALIIDGKSLAYALEDDVKNLFLELAIGCASVICCRSSPKQKALVTRLVKDGTKRTTLAIGDGA
;
A
#
# COMPACT_ATOMS: atom_id res chain seq x y z
N PHE A 1 28.64 18.89 -12.13
CA PHE A 1 28.43 17.49 -12.54
C PHE A 1 29.71 16.65 -12.58
N ASN A 2 30.68 16.90 -13.47
CA ASN A 2 31.90 16.06 -13.58
C ASN A 2 32.70 15.93 -12.28
N ALA A 3 32.76 17.00 -11.46
CA ALA A 3 33.39 16.96 -10.14
C ALA A 3 32.65 16.03 -9.16
N ALA A 4 31.32 16.13 -9.08
CA ALA A 4 30.48 15.24 -8.25
C ALA A 4 30.58 13.78 -8.72
N ARG A 5 30.56 13.53 -10.04
CA ARG A 5 30.67 12.19 -10.63
C ARG A 5 32.00 11.50 -10.32
N ASN A 6 33.09 12.26 -10.32
CA ASN A 6 34.43 11.74 -10.11
C ASN A 6 34.81 11.69 -8.61
N ALA A 7 33.91 12.07 -7.70
CA ALA A 7 34.13 11.94 -6.27
C ALA A 7 34.20 10.45 -5.88
N VAL A 8 35.21 10.09 -5.10
CA VAL A 8 35.42 8.73 -4.56
C VAL A 8 35.04 8.70 -3.08
N SER A 9 34.01 9.44 -2.70
CA SER A 9 33.47 9.49 -1.33
C SER A 9 32.11 8.78 -1.25
N ALA A 10 31.69 8.43 -0.04
CA ALA A 10 30.37 7.85 0.23
C ALA A 10 29.23 8.80 -0.18
N ASP A 11 29.49 10.11 -0.20
CA ASP A 11 28.51 11.16 -0.52
C ASP A 11 28.35 11.43 -2.02
N ARG A 12 28.99 10.62 -2.88
CA ARG A 12 28.96 10.80 -4.35
C ARG A 12 27.53 10.85 -4.89
N GLU A 13 26.64 9.99 -4.41
CA GLU A 13 25.25 9.95 -4.87
C GLU A 13 24.49 11.22 -4.49
N THR A 14 24.61 11.65 -3.24
CA THR A 14 24.02 12.90 -2.74
C THR A 14 24.50 14.11 -3.55
N LEU A 15 25.80 14.20 -3.82
CA LEU A 15 26.38 15.29 -4.61
C LEU A 15 25.87 15.30 -6.07
N ILE A 16 25.56 14.13 -6.63
CA ILE A 16 24.98 14.04 -7.98
C ILE A 16 23.52 14.49 -7.95
N GLU A 17 22.73 14.05 -6.95
CA GLU A 17 21.35 14.48 -6.76
C GLU A 17 21.24 15.99 -6.55
N GLU A 18 22.06 16.58 -5.67
CA GLU A 18 22.07 18.03 -5.43
C GLU A 18 22.35 18.82 -6.72
N VAL A 19 23.33 18.37 -7.51
CA VAL A 19 23.63 19.01 -8.79
C VAL A 19 22.48 18.85 -9.78
N ALA A 20 21.84 17.68 -9.85
CA ALA A 20 20.68 17.46 -10.69
C ALA A 20 19.52 18.39 -10.30
N GLU A 21 19.20 18.49 -9.00
CA GLU A 21 18.17 19.39 -8.48
C GLU A 21 18.46 20.87 -8.79
N THR A 22 19.74 21.29 -8.87
CA THR A 22 20.06 22.66 -9.27
C THR A 22 19.75 22.95 -10.74
N ILE A 23 19.82 21.93 -11.59
CA ILE A 23 19.60 22.04 -13.04
C ILE A 23 18.12 21.82 -13.38
N GLU A 24 17.41 20.95 -12.65
CA GLU A 24 16.01 20.59 -12.85
C GLU A 24 15.03 21.63 -12.25
N LYS A 25 15.34 22.92 -12.43
CA LYS A 25 14.49 24.05 -12.01
C LYS A 25 13.93 24.78 -13.22
N ASP A 26 12.80 25.47 -13.03
CA ASP A 26 12.17 26.33 -14.04
C ASP A 26 11.88 25.64 -15.38
N LEU A 27 11.57 24.34 -15.34
CA LEU A 27 11.22 23.55 -16.51
C LEU A 27 9.84 23.95 -17.08
N ILE A 28 9.71 23.91 -18.40
CA ILE A 28 8.44 24.13 -19.10
C ILE A 28 7.80 22.77 -19.38
N LEU A 29 6.59 22.53 -18.88
CA LEU A 29 5.83 21.33 -19.20
C LEU A 29 5.40 21.35 -20.68
N LEU A 30 6.00 20.49 -21.50
CA LEU A 30 5.67 20.40 -22.93
C LEU A 30 4.50 19.46 -23.21
N GLY A 31 4.28 18.46 -22.35
CA GLY A 31 3.21 17.48 -22.49
C GLY A 31 3.31 16.35 -21.47
N ALA A 32 2.32 15.46 -21.47
CA ALA A 32 2.27 14.28 -20.63
C ALA A 32 1.93 13.06 -21.48
N THR A 33 2.47 11.90 -21.10
CA THR A 33 2.14 10.60 -21.71
C THR A 33 1.46 9.72 -20.68
N ALA A 34 0.51 8.90 -21.12
CA ALA A 34 -0.09 7.86 -20.29
C ALA A 34 0.19 6.49 -20.92
N VAL A 35 0.62 5.54 -20.10
CA VAL A 35 0.83 4.14 -20.49
C VAL A 35 -0.15 3.30 -19.69
N GLU A 36 -0.95 2.51 -20.39
CA GLU A 36 -1.89 1.58 -19.78
C GLU A 36 -1.20 0.25 -19.51
N ASP A 37 -1.27 -0.23 -18.27
CA ASP A 37 -0.87 -1.59 -17.94
C ASP A 37 -2.02 -2.55 -18.26
N LYS A 38 -1.81 -3.36 -19.30
CA LYS A 38 -2.88 -4.12 -19.93
C LYS A 38 -3.25 -5.35 -19.09
N LEU A 39 -4.47 -5.35 -18.58
CA LEU A 39 -5.05 -6.51 -17.90
C LEU A 39 -5.28 -7.68 -18.87
N GLN A 40 -5.30 -8.89 -18.31
CA GLN A 40 -5.76 -10.06 -19.06
C GLN A 40 -7.22 -9.90 -19.49
N ARG A 41 -7.58 -10.53 -20.60
CA ARG A 41 -8.94 -10.46 -21.16
C ARG A 41 -9.97 -11.00 -20.15
N GLY A 42 -11.01 -10.21 -19.88
CA GLY A 42 -12.12 -10.64 -19.02
C GLY A 42 -11.90 -10.41 -17.52
N VAL A 43 -10.74 -9.84 -17.12
CA VAL A 43 -10.44 -9.60 -15.69
C VAL A 43 -11.45 -8.65 -15.04
N PRO A 44 -11.76 -7.46 -15.60
CA PRO A 44 -12.73 -6.56 -14.98
C PRO A 44 -14.10 -7.20 -14.79
N GLU A 45 -14.61 -7.92 -15.80
CA GLU A 45 -15.91 -8.60 -15.77
C GLU A 45 -15.93 -9.76 -14.78
N CYS A 46 -14.82 -10.46 -14.63
CA CYS A 46 -14.67 -11.53 -13.63
C CYS A 46 -14.70 -10.97 -12.21
N ILE A 47 -13.90 -9.94 -11.94
CA ILE A 47 -13.82 -9.28 -10.62
C ILE A 47 -15.19 -8.71 -10.22
N ASP A 48 -15.90 -8.06 -11.16
CA ASP A 48 -17.23 -7.52 -10.91
C ASP A 48 -18.25 -8.60 -10.56
N LYS A 49 -18.27 -9.73 -11.30
CA LYS A 49 -19.16 -10.87 -11.01
C LYS A 49 -18.85 -11.53 -9.68
N LEU A 50 -17.57 -11.70 -9.34
CA LEU A 50 -17.16 -12.26 -8.05
C LEU A 50 -17.59 -11.34 -6.90
N ALA A 51 -17.41 -10.01 -7.05
CA ALA A 51 -17.87 -9.03 -6.08
C ALA A 51 -19.40 -9.05 -5.90
N GLN A 52 -20.17 -9.11 -6.99
CA GLN A 52 -21.63 -9.23 -6.96
C GLN A 52 -22.11 -10.55 -6.30
N ALA A 53 -21.31 -11.62 -6.41
CA ALA A 53 -21.54 -12.88 -5.70
C ALA A 53 -21.18 -12.83 -4.20
N GLY A 54 -20.76 -11.66 -3.69
CA GLY A 54 -20.38 -11.46 -2.29
C GLY A 54 -18.97 -11.96 -1.93
N ILE A 55 -18.12 -12.24 -2.93
CA ILE A 55 -16.74 -12.67 -2.72
C ILE A 55 -15.88 -11.41 -2.52
N LYS A 56 -15.24 -11.30 -1.34
CA LYS A 56 -14.28 -10.24 -1.06
C LYS A 56 -12.95 -10.52 -1.74
N ILE A 57 -12.42 -9.54 -2.44
CA ILE A 57 -11.20 -9.68 -3.24
C ILE A 57 -10.11 -8.78 -2.66
N TRP A 58 -8.95 -9.39 -2.39
CA TRP A 58 -7.80 -8.74 -1.78
C TRP A 58 -6.62 -8.90 -2.74
N VAL A 59 -5.99 -7.80 -3.14
CA VAL A 59 -4.82 -7.79 -4.03
C VAL A 59 -3.56 -7.64 -3.20
N LEU A 60 -2.66 -8.63 -3.30
CA LEU A 60 -1.37 -8.62 -2.59
C LEU A 60 -0.23 -8.58 -3.62
N THR A 61 0.28 -7.39 -3.91
CA THR A 61 1.29 -7.16 -4.96
C THR A 61 2.66 -6.77 -4.40
N GLY A 62 3.71 -7.07 -5.16
CA GLY A 62 5.07 -6.56 -4.92
C GLY A 62 5.30 -5.15 -5.49
N ASP A 63 4.37 -4.63 -6.29
CA ASP A 63 4.49 -3.33 -6.95
C ASP A 63 4.33 -2.14 -5.99
N LYS A 64 4.68 -0.96 -6.51
CA LYS A 64 4.45 0.32 -5.86
C LYS A 64 2.96 0.60 -5.67
N MET A 65 2.65 1.46 -4.70
CA MET A 65 1.27 1.75 -4.31
C MET A 65 0.48 2.37 -5.46
N GLU A 66 1.08 3.30 -6.20
CA GLU A 66 0.45 4.02 -7.29
C GLU A 66 0.02 3.08 -8.42
N THR A 67 0.90 2.13 -8.80
CA THR A 67 0.59 1.09 -9.79
C THR A 67 -0.53 0.19 -9.31
N ALA A 68 -0.48 -0.25 -8.05
CA ALA A 68 -1.51 -1.13 -7.48
C ALA A 68 -2.89 -0.47 -7.43
N ILE A 69 -2.95 0.83 -7.11
CA ILE A 69 -4.19 1.61 -7.14
C ILE A 69 -4.70 1.74 -8.57
N ASN A 70 -3.83 2.06 -9.53
CA ASN A 70 -4.21 2.16 -10.94
C ASN A 70 -4.79 0.84 -11.47
N ILE A 71 -4.14 -0.28 -11.16
CA ILE A 71 -4.65 -1.63 -11.48
C ILE A 71 -5.99 -1.89 -10.78
N GLY A 72 -6.12 -1.48 -9.51
CA GLY A 72 -7.36 -1.59 -8.75
C GLY A 72 -8.53 -0.88 -9.43
N PHE A 73 -8.32 0.30 -10.01
CA PHE A 73 -9.33 0.99 -10.81
C PHE A 73 -9.56 0.30 -12.16
N ALA A 74 -8.50 -0.09 -12.87
CA ALA A 74 -8.60 -0.75 -14.17
C ALA A 74 -9.40 -2.06 -14.11
N CYS A 75 -9.27 -2.83 -13.01
CA CYS A 75 -9.99 -4.09 -12.82
C CYS A 75 -11.33 -3.95 -12.07
N SER A 76 -11.81 -2.72 -11.83
CA SER A 76 -13.05 -2.43 -11.09
C SER A 76 -13.08 -2.93 -9.63
N LEU A 77 -11.92 -3.23 -9.05
CA LEU A 77 -11.78 -3.52 -7.62
C LEU A 77 -11.96 -2.25 -6.77
N LEU A 78 -11.47 -1.12 -7.29
CA LEU A 78 -11.73 0.21 -6.79
C LEU A 78 -12.73 0.89 -7.72
N ARG A 79 -13.83 1.40 -7.16
CA ARG A 79 -14.87 2.12 -7.90
C ARG A 79 -14.80 3.61 -7.61
N GLN A 80 -15.27 4.42 -8.56
CA GLN A 80 -15.40 5.86 -8.34
C GLN A 80 -16.36 6.12 -7.16
N GLY A 81 -15.93 6.95 -6.23
CA GLY A 81 -16.68 7.25 -4.99
C GLY A 81 -16.29 6.41 -3.78
N MET A 82 -15.53 5.31 -3.96
CA MET A 82 -14.97 4.59 -2.82
C MET A 82 -13.95 5.45 -2.08
N GLN A 83 -14.12 5.55 -0.76
CA GLN A 83 -13.17 6.19 0.14
C GLN A 83 -11.97 5.26 0.36
N GLN A 84 -10.78 5.83 0.31
CA GLN A 84 -9.53 5.09 0.43
C GLN A 84 -8.92 5.33 1.81
N ILE A 85 -8.82 4.27 2.61
CA ILE A 85 -8.09 4.27 3.87
C ILE A 85 -6.66 3.86 3.55
N MET A 86 -5.73 4.80 3.61
CA MET A 86 -4.31 4.56 3.35
C MET A 86 -3.55 4.36 4.66
N ILE A 87 -2.76 3.28 4.73
CA ILE A 87 -1.83 2.99 5.81
C ILE A 87 -0.43 2.95 5.23
N ASN A 88 0.37 3.98 5.50
CA ASN A 88 1.77 4.04 5.09
C ASN A 88 2.63 4.69 6.18
N LEU A 89 3.95 4.46 6.09
CA LEU A 89 4.95 5.07 6.96
C LEU A 89 5.69 6.22 6.29
N ASP A 90 5.11 6.78 5.24
CA ASP A 90 5.74 7.83 4.44
C ASP A 90 5.52 9.22 5.03
N THR A 91 5.72 9.35 6.34
CA THR A 91 5.53 10.62 7.08
C THR A 91 6.89 11.29 7.34
N PRO A 92 6.93 12.63 7.40
CA PRO A 92 8.19 13.36 7.64
C PRO A 92 8.84 12.98 8.98
N GLU A 93 8.05 12.61 9.99
CA GLU A 93 8.55 12.16 11.29
C GLU A 93 9.29 10.82 11.18
N ILE A 94 8.73 9.85 10.45
CA ILE A 94 9.39 8.55 10.25
C ILE A 94 10.65 8.72 9.41
N ARG A 95 10.59 9.53 8.34
CA ARG A 95 11.74 9.81 7.47
C ARG A 95 12.89 10.47 8.21
N THR A 96 12.61 11.38 9.15
CA THR A 96 13.68 12.01 9.96
C THR A 96 14.31 11.01 10.93
N LEU A 97 13.51 10.13 11.54
CA LEU A 97 14.02 9.06 12.40
C LEU A 97 14.86 8.03 11.61
N GLU A 98 14.44 7.68 10.39
CA GLU A 98 15.22 6.81 9.49
C GLU A 98 16.61 7.41 9.18
N LYS A 99 16.71 8.74 9.01
CA LYS A 99 18.01 9.43 8.80
C LYS A 99 18.92 9.40 10.03
N LEU A 100 18.35 9.34 11.23
CA LEU A 100 19.11 9.29 12.49
C LEU A 100 19.54 7.86 12.87
N ASP A 101 19.12 6.84 12.11
CA ASP A 101 19.39 5.40 12.30
C ASP A 101 19.08 4.87 13.72
N ASP A 102 18.15 5.51 14.45
CA ASP A 102 17.67 5.01 15.73
C ASP A 102 16.59 3.94 15.53
N LYS A 103 17.03 2.69 15.38
CA LYS A 103 16.14 1.54 15.15
C LYS A 103 15.04 1.37 16.20
N LYS A 104 15.31 1.71 17.47
CA LYS A 104 14.31 1.55 18.54
C LYS A 104 13.24 2.63 18.44
N ALA A 105 13.66 3.88 18.22
CA ALA A 105 12.73 4.99 18.02
C ALA A 105 11.88 4.79 16.75
N ILE A 106 12.50 4.36 15.64
CA ILE A 106 11.80 4.08 14.37
C ILE A 106 10.75 2.99 14.58
N THR A 107 11.10 1.88 15.20
CA THR A 107 10.17 0.76 15.44
C THR A 107 8.96 1.20 16.26
N LYS A 108 9.21 1.95 17.35
CA LYS A 108 8.15 2.45 18.22
C LYS A 108 7.23 3.44 17.50
N ALA A 109 7.81 4.46 16.86
CA ALA A 109 7.06 5.48 16.15
C ALA A 109 6.26 4.90 14.98
N SER A 110 6.86 3.98 14.22
CA SER A 110 6.20 3.31 13.10
C SER A 110 4.98 2.51 13.57
N LYS A 111 5.14 1.75 14.65
CA LYS A 111 4.05 0.95 15.21
C LYS A 111 2.91 1.82 15.73
N GLU A 112 3.22 2.88 16.47
CA GLU A 112 2.23 3.85 16.95
C GLU A 112 1.50 4.53 15.79
N CYS A 113 2.22 4.88 14.72
CA CYS A 113 1.66 5.46 13.51
C CYS A 113 0.67 4.51 12.81
N VAL A 114 1.06 3.25 12.61
CA VAL A 114 0.19 2.22 12.01
C VAL A 114 -1.04 1.98 12.87
N LEU A 115 -0.88 1.86 14.19
CA LEU A 115 -2.01 1.66 15.11
C LEU A 115 -3.00 2.83 15.04
N LYS A 116 -2.49 4.06 15.00
CA LYS A 116 -3.32 5.26 14.86
C LYS A 116 -4.10 5.25 13.56
N GLN A 117 -3.44 5.01 12.42
CA GLN A 117 -4.09 4.95 11.10
C GLN A 117 -5.14 3.84 11.03
N ILE A 118 -4.91 2.68 11.66
CA ILE A 118 -5.92 1.61 11.75
C ILE A 118 -7.15 2.08 12.53
N ASN A 119 -6.95 2.70 13.69
CA ASN A 119 -8.05 3.18 14.53
C ASN A 119 -8.84 4.30 13.85
N ASP A 120 -8.16 5.22 13.19
CA ASP A 120 -8.79 6.29 12.41
C ASP A 120 -9.61 5.71 11.26
N GLY A 121 -9.08 4.70 10.55
CA GLY A 121 -9.81 3.98 9.51
C GLY A 121 -11.05 3.26 10.04
N LYS A 122 -10.97 2.64 11.22
CA LYS A 122 -12.12 2.00 11.88
C LYS A 122 -13.18 3.02 12.28
N ALA A 123 -12.76 4.19 12.76
CA ALA A 123 -13.67 5.28 13.09
C ALA A 123 -14.40 5.80 11.84
N GLN A 124 -13.70 5.89 10.70
CA GLN A 124 -14.32 6.26 9.42
C GLN A 124 -15.39 5.26 8.99
N LEU A 125 -15.10 3.94 9.08
CA LEU A 125 -16.07 2.89 8.79
C LEU A 125 -17.31 2.94 9.71
N ALA A 126 -17.11 3.26 10.99
CA ALA A 126 -18.21 3.35 11.96
C ALA A 126 -19.06 4.62 11.76
N ALA A 127 -18.43 5.73 11.36
CA ALA A 127 -19.11 6.99 11.11
C ALA A 127 -19.90 6.99 9.80
N SER A 128 -19.45 6.22 8.79
CA SER A 128 -20.21 6.02 7.58
C SER A 128 -21.41 5.11 7.86
N GLY A 129 -22.62 5.68 7.87
CA GLY A 129 -23.86 4.89 7.80
C GLY A 129 -24.04 4.12 6.49
N ALA A 130 -23.09 4.27 5.54
CA ALA A 130 -23.00 3.48 4.32
C ALA A 130 -22.36 2.11 4.63
N GLY A 131 -22.88 1.05 4.01
CA GLY A 131 -22.35 -0.31 4.17
C GLY A 131 -20.88 -0.44 3.74
N SER A 132 -20.28 -1.61 4.03
CA SER A 132 -18.84 -1.90 3.78
C SER A 132 -18.36 -1.64 2.35
N GLU A 133 -19.27 -1.49 1.39
CA GLU A 133 -19.04 -1.26 -0.03
C GLU A 133 -18.40 0.10 -0.35
N ALA A 134 -18.43 1.04 0.59
CA ALA A 134 -17.92 2.40 0.37
C ALA A 134 -16.40 2.57 0.56
N PHE A 135 -15.69 1.57 1.11
CA PHE A 135 -14.29 1.73 1.51
C PHE A 135 -13.34 0.70 0.90
N ALA A 136 -12.15 1.16 0.53
CA ALA A 136 -11.00 0.34 0.18
C ALA A 136 -9.85 0.61 1.16
N LEU A 137 -9.17 -0.45 1.59
CA LEU A 137 -7.97 -0.36 2.41
C LEU A 137 -6.73 -0.52 1.51
N ILE A 138 -5.80 0.43 1.60
CA ILE A 138 -4.49 0.35 0.93
C ILE A 138 -3.40 0.40 1.99
N ILE A 139 -2.52 -0.59 2.00
CA ILE A 139 -1.41 -0.69 2.95
C ILE A 139 -0.10 -1.04 2.24
N ASP A 140 1.00 -0.36 2.59
CA ASP A 140 2.32 -0.68 2.04
C ASP A 140 3.04 -1.78 2.84
N GLY A 141 4.04 -2.40 2.22
CA GLY A 141 4.78 -3.51 2.82
C GLY A 141 5.50 -3.16 4.11
N LYS A 142 5.98 -1.91 4.27
CA LYS A 142 6.61 -1.47 5.54
C LYS A 142 5.57 -1.42 6.66
N SER A 143 4.42 -0.77 6.44
CA SER A 143 3.34 -0.71 7.45
C SER A 143 2.74 -2.07 7.74
N LEU A 144 2.61 -2.92 6.72
CA LEU A 144 2.06 -4.27 6.86
C LEU A 144 2.91 -5.14 7.80
N ALA A 145 4.21 -4.91 7.89
CA ALA A 145 5.07 -5.62 8.84
C ALA A 145 4.62 -5.39 10.29
N TYR A 146 4.32 -4.14 10.65
CA TYR A 146 3.81 -3.78 11.98
C TYR A 146 2.35 -4.17 12.18
N ALA A 147 1.53 -4.06 11.13
CA ALA A 147 0.12 -4.44 11.18
C ALA A 147 -0.09 -5.94 11.40
N LEU A 148 0.88 -6.79 11.02
CA LEU A 148 0.84 -8.24 11.21
C LEU A 148 1.41 -8.73 12.54
N GLU A 149 1.90 -7.83 13.41
CA GLU A 149 2.37 -8.19 14.75
C GLU A 149 1.21 -8.64 15.66
N ASP A 150 1.49 -9.49 16.64
CA ASP A 150 0.46 -10.20 17.42
C ASP A 150 -0.53 -9.30 18.16
N ASP A 151 -0.08 -8.13 18.60
CA ASP A 151 -0.88 -7.12 19.30
C ASP A 151 -1.67 -6.19 18.37
N VAL A 152 -1.36 -6.16 17.06
CA VAL A 152 -2.01 -5.27 16.08
C VAL A 152 -2.86 -6.05 15.07
N LYS A 153 -2.50 -7.30 14.74
CA LYS A 153 -3.09 -8.09 13.64
C LYS A 153 -4.60 -8.24 13.71
N ASN A 154 -5.19 -8.29 14.91
CA ASN A 154 -6.64 -8.41 15.06
C ASN A 154 -7.34 -7.09 14.69
N LEU A 155 -6.78 -5.95 15.08
CA LEU A 155 -7.30 -4.63 14.70
C LEU A 155 -7.18 -4.40 13.19
N PHE A 156 -6.05 -4.78 12.61
CA PHE A 156 -5.85 -4.76 11.16
C PHE A 156 -6.89 -5.63 10.45
N LEU A 157 -7.10 -6.86 10.92
CA LEU A 157 -8.07 -7.78 10.32
C LEU A 157 -9.50 -7.23 10.39
N GLU A 158 -9.91 -6.66 11.53
CA GLU A 158 -11.23 -6.05 11.70
C GLU A 158 -11.46 -4.89 10.71
N LEU A 159 -10.48 -4.00 10.56
CA LEU A 159 -10.51 -2.92 9.58
C LEU A 159 -10.61 -3.46 8.15
N ALA A 160 -9.76 -4.44 7.81
CA ALA A 160 -9.66 -4.99 6.46
C ALA A 160 -10.92 -5.75 6.05
N ILE A 161 -11.54 -6.51 6.97
CA ILE A 161 -12.84 -7.17 6.72
C ILE A 161 -13.96 -6.13 6.62
N GLY A 162 -13.85 -4.99 7.30
CA GLY A 162 -14.80 -3.89 7.19
C GLY A 162 -14.82 -3.21 5.82
N CYS A 163 -13.76 -3.35 5.04
CA CYS A 163 -13.65 -2.78 3.69
C CYS A 163 -14.23 -3.70 2.60
N ALA A 164 -14.58 -3.12 1.45
CA ALA A 164 -15.04 -3.86 0.28
C ALA A 164 -13.87 -4.57 -0.41
N SER A 165 -12.75 -3.88 -0.52
CA SER A 165 -11.52 -4.35 -1.14
C SER A 165 -10.29 -3.94 -0.32
N VAL A 166 -9.22 -4.71 -0.48
CA VAL A 166 -7.94 -4.49 0.21
C VAL A 166 -6.82 -4.61 -0.81
N ILE A 167 -5.87 -3.68 -0.79
CA ILE A 167 -4.66 -3.70 -1.59
C ILE A 167 -3.45 -3.63 -0.66
N CYS A 168 -2.66 -4.70 -0.62
CA CYS A 168 -1.35 -4.69 0.02
C CYS A 168 -0.27 -4.51 -1.06
N CYS A 169 0.48 -3.42 -0.98
CA CYS A 169 1.51 -3.05 -1.97
C CYS A 169 2.90 -3.40 -1.42
N ARG A 170 3.90 -3.56 -2.28
CA ARG A 170 5.28 -3.94 -1.91
C ARG A 170 5.37 -5.11 -0.89
N SER A 171 4.43 -6.05 -0.97
CA SER A 171 4.33 -7.16 -0.02
C SER A 171 5.25 -8.30 -0.42
N SER A 172 6.12 -8.72 0.51
CA SER A 172 6.99 -9.90 0.33
C SER A 172 6.19 -11.21 0.30
N PRO A 173 6.72 -12.30 -0.30
CA PRO A 173 6.04 -13.61 -0.27
C PRO A 173 5.63 -14.07 1.13
N LYS A 174 6.50 -13.84 2.13
CA LYS A 174 6.21 -14.11 3.54
C LYS A 174 5.00 -13.32 4.04
N GLN A 175 4.93 -12.02 3.75
CA GLN A 175 3.80 -11.19 4.15
C GLN A 175 2.49 -11.62 3.47
N LYS A 176 2.54 -11.98 2.18
CA LYS A 176 1.36 -12.51 1.47
C LYS A 176 0.80 -13.74 2.17
N ALA A 177 1.67 -14.71 2.51
CA ALA A 177 1.28 -15.91 3.24
C ALA A 177 0.70 -15.61 4.64
N LEU A 178 1.30 -14.65 5.37
CA LEU A 178 0.81 -14.22 6.69
C LEU A 178 -0.57 -13.58 6.60
N VAL A 179 -0.83 -12.72 5.61
CA VAL A 179 -2.14 -12.11 5.38
C VAL A 179 -3.18 -13.19 5.07
N THR A 180 -2.90 -14.09 4.12
CA THR A 180 -3.84 -15.17 3.78
C THR A 180 -4.16 -16.05 4.99
N ARG A 181 -3.15 -16.35 5.82
CA ARG A 181 -3.34 -17.13 7.06
C ARG A 181 -4.16 -16.38 8.10
N LEU A 182 -3.87 -15.09 8.32
CA LEU A 182 -4.62 -14.24 9.24
C LEU A 182 -6.10 -14.19 8.88
N VAL A 183 -6.42 -14.01 7.59
CA VAL A 183 -7.81 -14.00 7.11
C VAL A 183 -8.48 -15.35 7.31
N LYS A 184 -7.81 -16.45 6.94
CA LYS A 184 -8.34 -17.81 7.12
C LYS A 184 -8.61 -18.12 8.59
N ASP A 185 -7.64 -17.86 9.46
CA ASP A 185 -7.70 -18.20 10.87
C ASP A 185 -8.66 -17.28 11.64
N GLY A 186 -8.76 -16.01 11.26
CA GLY A 186 -9.62 -15.04 11.94
C GLY A 186 -11.07 -15.03 11.46
N THR A 187 -11.35 -15.31 10.18
CA THR A 187 -12.73 -15.37 9.65
C THR A 187 -13.35 -16.76 9.70
N LYS A 188 -12.52 -17.81 9.77
CA LYS A 188 -12.92 -19.22 9.60
C LYS A 188 -13.66 -19.50 8.28
N ARG A 189 -13.46 -18.66 7.27
CA ARG A 189 -14.03 -18.82 5.92
C ARG A 189 -13.03 -19.48 4.98
N THR A 190 -13.55 -20.07 3.91
CA THR A 190 -12.72 -20.58 2.82
C THR A 190 -12.00 -19.42 2.14
N THR A 191 -10.67 -19.53 2.02
CA THR A 191 -9.82 -18.59 1.30
C THR A 191 -9.30 -19.24 0.01
N LEU A 192 -9.23 -18.45 -1.06
CA LEU A 192 -8.63 -18.83 -2.33
C LEU A 192 -7.47 -17.88 -2.61
N ALA A 193 -6.32 -18.42 -3.03
CA ALA A 193 -5.18 -17.64 -3.46
C ALA A 193 -4.86 -17.98 -4.93
N ILE A 194 -4.68 -16.95 -5.76
CA ILE A 194 -4.33 -17.06 -7.18
C ILE A 194 -3.11 -16.17 -7.40
N GLY A 195 -2.09 -16.69 -8.07
CA GLY A 195 -0.86 -15.98 -8.41
C GLY A 195 0.02 -16.82 -9.32
N ASP A 196 0.91 -16.17 -10.06
CA ASP A 196 1.76 -16.75 -11.09
C ASP A 196 3.26 -16.70 -10.75
N GLY A 197 3.62 -16.30 -9.53
CA GLY A 197 5.00 -16.15 -9.06
C GLY A 197 5.27 -16.76 -7.68
N ALA A 198 6.55 -16.81 -7.29
CA ALA A 198 7.06 -17.33 -6.02
C ALA A 198 7.03 -16.31 -4.87
#